data_AF-A0A378VJG7-F1
#
_entry.id   AF-A0A378VJG7-F1
#
_cell.length_a   1.000
_cell.length_b   1.000
_cell.length_c   1.000
_cell.angle_alpha   90.00
_cell.angle_beta   90.00
_cell.angle_gamma   90.00
#
_symmetry.space_group_name_H-M   'P 1'
#
loop_
_entity.id
_entity.type
_entity.pdbx_description
1 polymer ?
#
loop_
_entity_poly.entity_id
_entity_poly.type
_entity_poly.pdbx_seq_one_letter_code
_entity_poly.pdbx_strand_id
1 'polypeptide(L)' 'MTDRLKQQARMMMRLSSLTLPHGMVRVLLTEQLYRAASILHNHPYHRE' A
#
# COMPACT_ATOMS: atom_id res chain seq x y z
N MET A 1 12.75 -10.53 -2.96
CA MET A 1 11.88 -10.47 -4.16
C MET A 1 12.69 -10.98 -5.34
N THR A 2 12.36 -12.13 -5.90
CA THR A 2 13.10 -12.69 -7.05
C THR A 2 12.69 -11.96 -8.33
N ASP A 3 13.58 -11.91 -9.33
CA ASP A 3 13.29 -11.19 -10.57
C ASP A 3 12.15 -11.85 -11.38
N ARG A 4 12.04 -13.18 -11.30
CA ARG A 4 10.89 -13.91 -11.84
C ARG A 4 9.56 -13.41 -11.26
N LEU A 5 9.50 -13.19 -9.94
CA LEU A 5 8.28 -12.70 -9.28
C LEU A 5 7.95 -11.27 -9.72
N LYS A 6 8.96 -10.40 -9.88
CA LYS A 6 8.76 -9.03 -10.37
C LYS A 6 8.21 -9.00 -11.81
N GLN A 7 8.74 -9.85 -12.69
CA GLN A 7 8.29 -9.94 -14.09
C GLN A 7 6.84 -10.41 -14.23
N GLN A 8 6.33 -11.19 -13.28
CA GLN A 8 4.94 -11.65 -13.27
C GLN A 8 3.94 -10.59 -12.76
N ALA A 9 4.42 -9.54 -12.09
CA ALA A 9 3.54 -8.51 -11.54
C ALA A 9 3.05 -7.57 -12.65
N ARG A 10 1.72 -7.44 -12.78
CA ARG A 10 1.10 -6.47 -13.71
C ARG A 10 1.42 -5.02 -13.37
N MET A 11 1.70 -4.75 -12.09
CA MET A 11 2.02 -3.42 -11.59
C MET A 11 3.03 -3.53 -10.46
N MET A 12 3.98 -2.60 -10.43
CA MET A 12 4.89 -2.40 -9.30
C MET A 12 4.65 -1.03 -8.70
N MET A 13 4.36 -0.98 -7.40
CA MET A 13 4.22 0.25 -6.63
C MET A 13 5.23 0.28 -5.48
N ARG A 14 5.84 1.44 -5.27
CA ARG A 14 6.65 1.71 -4.07
C ARG A 14 5.78 2.38 -3.01
N LEU A 15 5.86 1.90 -1.77
CA LEU A 15 5.18 2.53 -0.64
C LEU A 15 5.94 3.76 -0.13
N SER A 16 7.27 3.73 -0.21
CA SER A 16 8.16 4.79 0.25
C SER A 16 9.55 4.61 -0.38
N SER A 17 10.42 5.62 -0.23
CA SER A 17 11.86 5.51 -0.51
C SER A 17 12.66 4.99 0.70
N LEU A 18 12.00 4.75 1.83
CA LEU A 18 12.61 4.19 3.05
C LEU A 18 12.61 2.66 3.04
N THR A 19 13.62 2.06 3.68
CA THR A 19 13.61 0.64 4.02
C THR A 19 12.78 0.44 5.28
N LEU A 20 11.57 -0.10 5.12
CA LEU A 20 10.63 -0.32 6.23
C LEU A 20 10.71 -1.77 6.73
N PRO A 21 10.55 -2.01 8.05
CA PRO A 21 10.39 -3.36 8.58
C PRO A 21 9.19 -4.06 7.94
N HIS A 22 9.31 -5.35 7.65
CA HIS A 22 8.27 -6.10 6.93
C HIS A 22 6.89 -6.05 7.62
N GLY A 23 6.84 -6.06 8.96
CA GLY A 23 5.59 -5.92 9.71
C GLY A 23 4.90 -4.57 9.49
N MET A 24 5.68 -3.48 9.44
CA MET A 24 5.17 -2.13 9.23
C MET A 24 4.60 -1.94 7.83
N VAL A 25 5.25 -2.53 6.81
CA VAL A 25 4.78 -2.51 5.42
C VAL A 25 3.35 -3.06 5.30
N ARG A 26 3.02 -4.12 6.02
CA ARG A 26 1.68 -4.73 5.99
C ARG A 26 0.61 -3.79 6.54
N VAL A 27 0.89 -3.15 7.67
CA VAL A 27 -0.06 -2.23 8.34
C VAL A 27 -0.27 -0.98 7.48
N LEU A 28 0.83 -0.38 7.00
CA LEU A 28 0.76 0.82 6.14
C LEU A 28 0.00 0.56 4.84
N LEU A 29 0.27 -0.55 4.15
CA LEU A 29 -0.45 -0.87 2.91
C LEU A 29 -1.94 -1.08 3.18
N THR A 30 -2.29 -1.76 4.27
CA THR A 30 -3.70 -2.00 4.65
C THR A 30 -4.43 -0.68 4.95
N GLU A 31 -3.79 0.22 5.70
CA GLU A 31 -4.34 1.53 6.00
C GLU A 31 -4.55 2.37 4.74
N GLN A 32 -3.58 2.35 3.81
CA GLN A 32 -3.68 3.11 2.56
C GLN A 32 -4.76 2.56 1.61
N LEU A 33 -4.97 1.24 1.59
CA LEU A 33 -6.09 0.63 0.88
C LEU A 33 -7.43 1.01 1.51
N TYR A 34 -7.52 1.01 2.84
CA TYR A 34 -8.72 1.45 3.57
C TYR A 34 -9.02 2.94 3.32
N ARG A 35 -7.98 3.78 3.28
CA ARG A 35 -8.06 5.20 2.88
C ARG A 35 -8.63 5.35 1.48
N ALA A 36 -8.05 4.65 0.51
CA ALA A 36 -8.50 4.70 -0.89
C ALA A 36 -9.96 4.25 -1.01
N ALA A 37 -10.33 3.14 -0.37
CA ALA A 37 -11.71 2.67 -0.37
C ALA A 37 -12.67 3.69 0.27
N SER A 38 -12.29 4.31 1.39
CA SER A 38 -13.13 5.29 2.06
C SER A 38 -13.35 6.55 1.22
N ILE A 39 -12.31 7.04 0.53
CA ILE A 39 -12.42 8.15 -0.43
C ILE A 39 -13.40 7.81 -1.56
N LEU A 40 -13.29 6.60 -2.14
CA LEU A 40 -14.17 6.16 -3.23
C LEU A 40 -15.64 6.07 -2.82
N HIS A 41 -15.92 5.73 -1.57
CA HIS A 41 -17.28 5.61 -1.04
C HIS A 41 -17.79 6.90 -0.37
N ASN A 42 -17.04 8.00 -0.43
CA ASN A 42 -17.34 9.25 0.29
C ASN A 42 -17.56 9.05 1.80
N HIS A 43 -16.98 7.99 2.39
CA HIS A 43 -16.98 7.84 3.84
C HIS A 43 -16.04 8.89 4.44
N PRO A 44 -16.40 9.48 5.60
CA PRO A 44 -15.49 10.33 6.34
C PRO A 44 -14.29 9.49 6.81
N TYR A 45 -13.24 9.49 6.02
CA TYR A 45 -11.94 8.98 6.39
C TYR A 45 -11.19 10.07 7.14
N HIS A 46 -10.46 9.70 8.20
CA HIS A 46 -9.89 10.63 9.17
C HIS A 46 -9.35 11.92 8.53
N ARG A 47 -10.02 12.99 8.93
CA ARG A 47 -9.72 14.38 8.65
C ARG A 47 -8.92 14.88 9.85
N GLU A 48 -7.76 15.47 9.57
CA GLU A 48 -6.88 16.18 10.50
C GLU A 48 -5.96 15.34 11.40
#